data_AF-A0A940B2Z0-F1
#
_entry.id   AF-A0A940B2Z0-F1
#
_cell.length_a   1.000
_cell.length_b   1.000
_cell.length_c   1.000
_cell.angle_alpha   90.00
_cell.angle_beta   90.00
_cell.angle_gamma   90.00
#
_symmetry.space_group_name_H-M   'P 1'
#
loop_
_entity.id
_entity.type
_entity.pdbx_description
1 polymer ?
#
loop_
_entity_poly.entity_id
_entity_poly.type
_entity_poly.pdbx_seq_one_letter_code
_entity_poly.pdbx_strand_id
1 'polypeptide(L)'
;MRNRIKSFPIILAVMSCLLLALLLFLWFWLAPRNSSPYIDLGCKYVYVDHDICRLDSTGCLRLIIPDDVDDYMFDDHYVLAHQNPVFIRADYFWEYGMEYNKDSIIHIKRLCNDIQDCYWIICKDNDSVLGPMSYKEYKKKCKILDVKIELGAWGQAP
;
A
#
# COMPACT_ATOMS: atom_id res chain seq x y z
N MET A 1 8.08 -65.53 -28.65
CA MET A 1 7.46 -64.74 -27.55
C MET A 1 8.55 -64.14 -26.66
N ARG A 2 9.06 -62.94 -26.95
CA ARG A 2 9.94 -62.16 -26.04
C ARG A 2 10.16 -60.80 -26.68
N ASN A 3 9.37 -59.80 -26.31
CA ASN A 3 9.68 -58.37 -26.56
C ASN A 3 8.71 -57.41 -25.86
N ARG A 4 7.62 -57.87 -25.24
CA ARG A 4 6.63 -57.00 -24.58
C ARG A 4 7.03 -56.47 -23.18
N ILE A 5 8.18 -56.86 -22.62
CA ILE A 5 8.54 -56.56 -21.22
C ILE A 5 9.47 -55.33 -21.08
N LYS A 6 10.13 -54.88 -22.16
CA LYS A 6 11.10 -53.75 -22.08
C LYS A 6 10.44 -52.37 -22.11
N SER A 7 9.19 -52.26 -22.57
CA SER A 7 8.50 -50.98 -22.78
C SER A 7 7.81 -50.45 -21.53
N PHE A 8 7.45 -51.33 -20.59
CA PHE A 8 6.71 -50.96 -19.38
C PHE A 8 7.42 -49.93 -18.47
N PRO A 9 8.72 -50.07 -18.14
CA PRO A 9 9.42 -49.07 -17.33
C PRO A 9 9.57 -47.72 -18.05
N ILE A 10 9.65 -47.75 -19.39
CA ILE A 10 9.76 -46.54 -20.22
C ILE A 10 8.43 -45.77 -20.22
N ILE A 11 7.30 -46.49 -20.38
CA ILE A 11 5.97 -45.89 -20.32
C ILE A 11 5.71 -45.28 -18.93
N LEU A 12 6.09 -45.98 -17.86
CA LEU A 12 5.95 -45.48 -16.50
C LEU A 12 6.79 -44.22 -16.25
N ALA A 13 8.02 -44.19 -16.74
CA ALA A 13 8.91 -43.02 -16.65
C ALA A 13 8.35 -41.82 -17.42
N VAL A 14 7.84 -42.02 -18.64
CA VAL A 14 7.23 -40.95 -19.44
C VAL A 14 5.99 -40.39 -18.76
N MET A 15 5.12 -41.25 -18.22
CA MET A 15 3.94 -40.81 -17.47
C MET A 15 4.31 -40.04 -16.21
N SER A 16 5.36 -40.45 -15.50
CA SER A 16 5.87 -39.73 -14.33
C SER A 16 6.43 -38.36 -14.71
N CYS A 17 7.15 -38.23 -15.82
CA CYS A 17 7.64 -36.93 -16.31
C CYS A 17 6.49 -36.02 -16.73
N LEU A 18 5.46 -36.55 -17.39
CA LEU A 18 4.27 -35.78 -17.76
C LEU A 18 3.51 -35.28 -16.55
N LEU A 19 3.33 -36.13 -15.53
CA LEU A 19 2.69 -35.73 -14.27
C LEU A 19 3.50 -34.64 -13.56
N LEU A 20 4.83 -34.78 -13.50
CA LEU A 20 5.70 -33.78 -12.87
C LEU A 20 5.65 -32.45 -13.62
N ALA A 21 5.68 -32.47 -14.95
CA ALA A 21 5.56 -31.28 -15.78
C ALA A 21 4.20 -30.58 -15.58
N LEU A 22 3.12 -31.35 -15.46
CA LEU A 22 1.77 -30.83 -15.24
C LEU A 22 1.62 -30.23 -13.84
N LEU A 23 2.23 -30.84 -12.82
CA LEU A 23 2.30 -30.29 -11.46
C LEU A 23 3.13 -28.99 -11.42
N LEU A 24 4.26 -28.92 -12.11
CA LEU A 24 5.07 -27.70 -12.22
C LEU A 24 4.33 -26.59 -12.97
N PHE A 25 3.59 -26.93 -14.02
CA PHE A 25 2.76 -25.98 -14.76
C PHE A 25 1.61 -25.45 -13.90
N LEU A 26 0.91 -26.32 -13.18
CA LEU A 26 -0.12 -25.91 -12.21
C LEU A 26 0.48 -25.04 -11.11
N TRP A 27 1.66 -25.37 -10.59
CA TRP A 27 2.35 -24.56 -9.59
C TRP A 27 2.74 -23.19 -10.14
N PHE A 28 3.17 -23.08 -11.40
CA PHE A 28 3.45 -21.79 -12.05
C PHE A 28 2.20 -20.91 -12.23
N TRP A 29 1.03 -21.52 -12.48
CA TRP A 29 -0.24 -20.80 -12.59
C TRP A 29 -0.89 -20.46 -11.25
N LEU A 30 -0.66 -21.28 -10.23
CA LEU A 30 -1.22 -21.12 -8.88
C LEU A 30 -0.28 -20.39 -7.93
N ALA A 31 1.01 -20.24 -8.28
CA ALA A 31 1.91 -19.38 -7.54
C ALA A 31 1.31 -17.97 -7.52
N PRO A 32 1.17 -17.34 -6.34
CA PRO A 32 0.67 -15.99 -6.26
C PRO A 32 1.56 -15.11 -7.14
N ARG A 33 0.99 -14.62 -8.25
CA ARG A 33 1.63 -13.60 -9.07
C ARG A 33 1.89 -12.42 -8.16
N ASN A 34 3.17 -12.12 -7.94
CA ASN A 34 3.73 -10.93 -7.30
C ASN A 34 2.66 -10.06 -6.63
N SER A 35 2.52 -10.18 -5.31
CA SER A 35 1.84 -9.17 -4.51
C SER A 35 2.31 -7.81 -4.99
N SER A 36 1.39 -6.94 -5.40
CA SER A 36 1.69 -5.56 -5.75
C SER A 36 2.64 -4.98 -4.68
N PRO A 37 3.68 -4.21 -5.05
CA PRO A 37 4.61 -3.65 -4.07
C PRO A 37 3.95 -2.64 -3.11
N TYR A 38 2.64 -2.43 -3.26
CA TYR A 38 1.81 -1.54 -2.48
C TYR A 38 0.43 -2.15 -2.24
N ILE A 39 -0.25 -1.65 -1.21
CA ILE A 39 -1.66 -1.93 -0.93
C ILE A 39 -2.50 -0.86 -1.63
N ASP A 40 -3.44 -1.28 -2.48
CA ASP A 40 -4.36 -0.36 -3.16
C ASP A 40 -5.42 0.14 -2.17
N LEU A 41 -5.46 1.47 -1.99
CA LEU A 41 -6.42 2.15 -1.12
C LEU A 41 -7.61 2.67 -1.92
N GLY A 42 -7.67 2.47 -3.23
CA GLY A 42 -8.71 2.97 -4.13
C GLY A 42 -8.44 4.38 -4.67
N CYS A 43 -9.08 4.72 -5.79
CA CYS A 43 -8.96 6.03 -6.44
C CYS A 43 -7.50 6.47 -6.72
N LYS A 44 -6.64 5.49 -7.05
CA LYS A 44 -5.19 5.63 -7.30
C LYS A 44 -4.34 5.90 -6.06
N TYR A 45 -4.93 5.93 -4.87
CA TYR A 45 -4.16 6.01 -3.63
C TYR A 45 -3.60 4.63 -3.26
N VAL A 46 -2.37 4.60 -2.78
CA VAL A 46 -1.67 3.37 -2.44
C VAL A 46 -0.86 3.55 -1.16
N TYR A 47 -0.78 2.50 -0.35
CA TYR A 47 0.14 2.42 0.78
C TYR A 47 1.39 1.65 0.38
N VAL A 48 2.57 2.26 0.52
CA VAL A 48 3.86 1.69 0.10
C VAL A 48 4.94 2.13 1.08
N ASP A 49 5.72 1.19 1.60
CA ASP A 49 6.88 1.47 2.46
C ASP A 49 6.63 2.46 3.63
N HIS A 50 5.44 2.41 4.25
CA HIS A 50 4.98 3.32 5.31
C HIS A 50 4.60 4.73 4.85
N ASP A 51 4.43 4.92 3.55
CA ASP A 51 3.92 6.15 2.93
C ASP A 51 2.53 5.91 2.35
N ILE A 52 1.74 6.98 2.27
CA ILE A 52 0.58 7.02 1.38
C ILE A 52 0.95 7.85 0.16
N CYS A 53 0.86 7.21 -0.99
CA CYS A 53 1.14 7.79 -2.29
C CYS A 53 -0.12 7.80 -3.16
N ARG A 54 -0.03 8.51 -4.29
CA ARG A 54 -1.01 8.48 -5.37
C ARG A 54 -0.33 8.17 -6.69
N LEU A 55 -0.88 7.26 -7.45
CA LEU A 55 -0.42 6.99 -8.81
C LEU A 55 -0.88 8.09 -9.76
N ASP A 56 0.05 8.63 -10.54
CA ASP A 56 -0.28 9.55 -11.63
C ASP A 56 -0.75 8.80 -12.89
N SER A 57 -0.98 9.53 -14.00
CA SER A 57 -1.42 8.93 -15.27
C SER A 57 -0.38 8.03 -15.94
N THR A 58 0.89 8.15 -15.56
CA THR A 58 2.01 7.36 -16.09
C THR A 58 2.34 6.15 -15.20
N GLY A 59 1.70 6.05 -14.04
CA GLY A 59 1.96 5.02 -13.04
C GLY A 59 3.10 5.37 -12.07
N CYS A 60 3.59 6.61 -12.07
CA CYS A 60 4.57 7.07 -11.09
C CYS A 60 3.89 7.37 -9.75
N LEU A 61 4.60 7.10 -8.66
CA LEU A 61 4.14 7.38 -7.30
C LEU A 61 4.40 8.86 -6.97
N ARG A 62 3.34 9.54 -6.55
CA ARG A 62 3.40 10.87 -5.97
C ARG A 62 3.13 10.77 -4.48
N LEU A 63 4.07 11.23 -3.67
CA LEU A 63 3.95 11.20 -2.21
C LEU A 63 2.80 12.10 -1.73
N ILE A 64 1.95 11.59 -0.84
CA ILE A 64 0.80 12.32 -0.29
C ILE A 64 0.94 12.47 1.23
N ILE A 65 1.12 11.36 1.93
CA ILE A 65 1.43 11.33 3.36
C ILE A 65 2.78 10.64 3.53
N PRO A 66 3.76 11.31 4.14
CA PRO A 66 5.16 10.93 4.03
C PRO A 66 5.76 10.41 5.33
N ASP A 67 6.49 9.31 5.27
CA ASP A 67 7.16 8.61 6.36
C ASP A 67 6.22 8.13 7.47
N ASP A 68 6.44 6.88 7.91
CA ASP A 68 5.96 6.37 9.20
C ASP A 68 4.44 6.50 9.43
N VAL A 69 3.65 6.27 8.38
CA VAL A 69 2.23 5.95 8.51
C VAL A 69 2.12 4.54 9.11
N ASP A 70 1.72 4.49 10.38
CA ASP A 70 1.69 3.28 11.20
C ASP A 70 0.27 2.67 11.35
N ASP A 71 -0.78 3.45 11.09
CA ASP A 71 -2.16 2.96 10.97
C ASP A 71 -2.92 3.71 9.86
N TYR A 72 -3.79 3.00 9.15
CA TYR A 72 -4.66 3.58 8.14
C TYR A 72 -5.91 2.74 7.93
N MET A 73 -7.01 3.41 7.56
CA MET A 73 -8.29 2.79 7.23
C MET A 73 -8.89 3.50 6.02
N PHE A 74 -9.63 2.78 5.19
CA PHE A 74 -10.19 3.36 3.97
C PHE A 74 -11.52 2.72 3.57
N ASP A 75 -12.36 3.49 2.90
CA ASP A 75 -13.61 3.08 2.26
C ASP A 75 -13.67 3.69 0.84
N ASP A 76 -14.81 3.69 0.17
CA ASP A 76 -14.88 4.23 -1.19
C ASP A 76 -14.62 5.74 -1.28
N HIS A 77 -14.82 6.49 -0.19
CA HIS A 77 -14.78 7.96 -0.16
C HIS A 77 -13.54 8.52 0.54
N TYR A 78 -12.98 7.80 1.51
CA TYR A 78 -11.96 8.30 2.40
C TYR A 78 -10.78 7.35 2.55
N VAL A 79 -9.61 7.95 2.82
CA VAL A 79 -8.49 7.30 3.51
C VAL A 79 -8.24 8.09 4.79
N LEU A 80 -8.17 7.40 5.91
CA LEU A 80 -7.76 7.92 7.20
C LEU A 80 -6.38 7.37 7.48
N ALA A 81 -5.49 8.20 8.01
CA ALA A 81 -4.15 7.76 8.38
C ALA A 81 -3.71 8.38 9.69
N HIS A 82 -3.00 7.59 10.46
CA HIS A 82 -2.22 7.97 11.60
C HIS A 82 -0.74 7.93 11.24
N GLN A 83 0.01 8.87 11.76
CA GLN A 83 1.42 9.01 11.50
C GLN A 83 2.11 9.51 12.77
N ASN A 84 3.15 8.79 13.18
CA ASN A 84 4.10 9.26 14.16
C ASN A 84 5.37 9.69 13.42
N PRO A 85 5.50 10.97 13.06
CA PRO A 85 6.49 11.41 12.09
C PRO A 85 7.89 11.39 12.72
N VAL A 86 8.63 10.30 12.49
CA VAL A 86 10.06 10.27 12.71
C VAL A 86 10.72 10.54 11.36
N PHE A 87 10.90 11.82 11.02
CA PHE A 87 11.44 12.23 9.72
C PHE A 87 12.92 11.81 9.53
N ILE A 88 13.15 10.52 9.31
CA ILE A 88 14.45 9.91 9.05
C ILE A 88 14.69 9.82 7.55
N ARG A 89 13.63 9.60 6.76
CA ARG A 89 13.70 9.33 5.31
C ARG A 89 13.23 10.50 4.45
N ALA A 90 12.38 11.37 5.00
CA ALA A 90 11.74 12.48 4.33
C ALA A 90 12.73 13.50 3.74
N ASP A 91 13.88 13.72 4.37
CA ASP A 91 14.84 14.68 3.84
C ASP A 91 15.39 14.24 2.46
N TYR A 92 15.40 12.93 2.16
CA TYR A 92 15.92 12.41 0.89
C TYR A 92 14.87 12.41 -0.23
N PHE A 93 13.64 11.95 0.03
CA PHE A 93 12.62 11.82 -1.01
C PHE A 93 12.00 13.16 -1.43
N TRP A 94 11.93 14.10 -0.49
CA TRP A 94 11.23 15.35 -0.74
C TRP A 94 12.10 16.42 -1.41
N GLU A 95 13.43 16.33 -1.30
CA GLU A 95 14.34 17.22 -2.02
C GLU A 95 14.49 16.86 -3.50
N TYR A 96 14.23 15.60 -3.87
CA TYR A 96 14.52 15.08 -5.20
C TYR A 96 13.28 14.68 -6.03
N GLY A 97 12.10 14.51 -5.41
CA GLY A 97 10.98 13.81 -6.07
C GLY A 97 9.70 14.61 -6.37
N MET A 98 9.55 15.87 -5.94
CA MET A 98 8.24 16.55 -6.00
C MET A 98 8.33 17.94 -6.62
N GLU A 99 7.48 18.21 -7.63
CA GLU A 99 7.09 19.56 -8.06
C GLU A 99 6.30 20.34 -6.97
N TYR A 100 6.17 19.79 -5.76
CA TYR A 100 5.68 20.57 -4.64
C TYR A 100 6.73 21.61 -4.27
N ASN A 101 6.27 22.84 -4.04
CA ASN A 101 7.12 23.90 -3.52
C ASN A 101 7.87 23.38 -2.28
N LYS A 102 9.20 23.45 -2.28
CA LYS A 102 10.07 23.05 -1.16
C LYS A 102 9.59 23.69 0.16
N ASP A 103 9.00 24.87 0.08
CA ASP A 103 8.39 25.56 1.23
C ASP A 103 7.21 24.79 1.83
N SER A 104 6.38 24.14 1.00
CA SER A 104 5.22 23.34 1.44
C SER A 104 5.66 22.10 2.23
N ILE A 105 6.77 21.49 1.81
CA ILE A 105 7.36 20.31 2.45
C ILE A 105 7.92 20.68 3.84
N ILE A 106 8.74 21.72 3.88
CA ILE A 106 9.33 22.22 5.13
C ILE A 106 8.22 22.65 6.10
N HIS A 107 7.14 23.23 5.57
CA HIS A 107 5.98 23.59 6.36
C HIS A 107 5.27 22.37 6.96
N ILE A 108 4.98 21.33 6.15
CA ILE A 108 4.38 20.08 6.64
C ILE A 108 5.27 19.44 7.70
N LYS A 109 6.59 19.35 7.45
CA LYS A 109 7.56 18.81 8.42
C LYS A 109 7.50 19.55 9.75
N ARG A 110 7.44 20.88 9.73
CA ARG A 110 7.31 21.71 10.95
C ARG A 110 6.00 21.42 11.68
N LEU A 111 4.87 21.41 10.96
CA LEU A 111 3.57 21.11 11.57
C LEU A 111 3.54 19.72 12.22
N CYS A 112 4.06 18.71 11.52
CA CYS A 112 4.18 17.35 12.04
C CYS A 112 5.06 17.28 13.30
N ASN A 113 6.19 17.98 13.32
CA ASN A 113 7.07 18.06 14.50
C ASN A 113 6.39 18.75 15.70
N ASP A 114 5.57 19.76 15.44
CA ASP A 114 4.85 20.49 16.49
C ASP A 114 3.70 19.65 17.07
N ILE A 115 3.05 18.82 16.24
CA ILE A 115 1.90 17.99 16.64
C ILE A 115 2.35 16.65 17.25
N GLN A 116 3.42 16.04 16.74
CA GLN A 116 4.00 14.73 17.10
C GLN A 116 3.12 13.51 16.87
N ASP A 117 1.80 13.63 16.98
CA ASP A 117 0.82 12.55 16.79
C ASP A 117 -0.18 12.99 15.71
N CYS A 118 0.15 12.68 14.45
CA CYS A 118 -0.46 13.30 13.29
C CYS A 118 -1.57 12.42 12.71
N TYR A 119 -2.71 13.05 12.46
CA TYR A 119 -3.86 12.43 11.82
C TYR A 119 -4.12 13.10 10.49
N TRP A 120 -4.58 12.30 9.53
CA TRP A 120 -4.83 12.73 8.17
C TRP A 120 -6.16 12.19 7.66
N ILE A 121 -6.82 12.98 6.81
CA ILE A 121 -8.03 12.56 6.09
C ILE A 121 -7.81 12.91 4.61
N ILE A 122 -7.85 11.91 3.75
CA ILE A 122 -7.88 12.06 2.30
C ILE A 122 -9.32 11.83 1.84
N CYS A 123 -9.89 12.79 1.12
CA CYS A 123 -11.19 12.69 0.49
C CYS A 123 -11.01 12.38 -1.00
N LYS A 124 -11.37 11.16 -1.40
CA LYS A 124 -11.18 10.62 -2.76
C LYS A 124 -12.06 11.30 -3.79
N ASP A 125 -13.23 11.79 -3.38
CA ASP A 125 -14.21 12.41 -4.29
C ASP A 125 -13.70 13.72 -4.92
N ASN A 126 -12.82 14.43 -4.22
CA ASN A 126 -12.32 15.75 -4.63
C ASN A 126 -10.79 15.89 -4.48
N ASP A 127 -10.09 14.78 -4.27
CA ASP A 127 -8.65 14.71 -4.04
C ASP A 127 -8.11 15.64 -2.94
N SER A 128 -8.94 16.00 -1.94
CA SER A 128 -8.49 16.86 -0.86
C SER A 128 -7.78 16.09 0.24
N VAL A 129 -6.67 16.65 0.72
CA VAL A 129 -5.86 16.09 1.80
C VAL A 129 -5.91 17.05 2.96
N LEU A 130 -6.41 16.58 4.10
CA LEU A 130 -6.52 17.34 5.33
C LEU A 130 -5.51 16.77 6.34
N GLY A 131 -4.55 17.59 6.73
CA GLY A 131 -3.54 17.25 7.72
C GLY A 131 -2.21 17.98 7.44
N PRO A 132 -1.20 17.79 8.29
CA PRO A 132 -1.27 17.03 9.54
C PRO A 132 -2.16 17.76 10.57
N MET A 133 -2.86 17.02 11.43
CA MET A 133 -3.67 17.62 12.49
C MET A 133 -3.66 16.78 13.77
N SER A 134 -4.02 17.39 14.89
CA SER A 134 -4.17 16.68 16.17
C SER A 134 -5.39 15.76 16.16
N TYR A 135 -5.41 14.74 17.04
CA TYR A 135 -6.56 13.83 17.19
C TYR A 135 -7.89 14.59 17.41
N LYS A 136 -7.87 15.68 18.18
CA LYS A 136 -9.05 16.50 18.46
C LYS A 136 -9.61 17.16 17.21
N GLU A 137 -8.73 17.70 16.37
CA GLU A 137 -9.12 18.31 15.09
C GLU A 137 -9.60 17.26 14.11
N TYR A 138 -8.92 16.12 14.06
CA TYR A 138 -9.30 14.96 13.26
C TYR A 138 -10.72 14.48 13.58
N LYS A 139 -11.06 14.23 14.85
CA LYS A 139 -12.43 13.82 15.22
C LYS A 139 -13.46 14.89 14.89
N LYS A 140 -13.11 16.18 15.02
CA LYS A 140 -13.98 17.29 14.61
C LYS A 140 -14.22 17.26 13.09
N LYS A 141 -13.18 17.04 12.29
CA LYS A 141 -13.27 16.97 10.82
C LYS A 141 -14.05 15.74 10.36
N CYS A 142 -13.79 14.56 10.93
CA CYS A 142 -14.55 13.35 10.65
C CYS A 142 -16.05 13.56 10.88
N LYS A 143 -16.43 14.24 11.99
CA LYS A 143 -17.83 14.57 12.27
C LYS A 143 -18.43 15.54 11.26
N ILE A 144 -17.68 16.55 10.82
CA ILE A 144 -18.15 17.53 9.81
C ILE A 144 -18.36 16.86 8.45
N LEU A 145 -17.46 15.95 8.10
CA LEU A 145 -17.47 15.22 6.83
C LEU A 145 -18.36 13.96 6.86
N ASP A 146 -18.95 13.65 8.02
CA ASP A 146 -19.75 12.44 8.27
C ASP A 146 -19.03 11.12 7.91
N VAL A 147 -17.72 11.05 8.17
CA VAL A 147 -16.89 9.85 7.93
C VAL A 147 -17.36 8.69 8.81
N LYS A 148 -17.56 7.51 8.21
CA LYS A 148 -18.11 6.32 8.89
C LYS A 148 -17.05 5.30 9.31
N ILE A 149 -15.94 5.25 8.60
CA ILE A 149 -14.78 4.45 9.00
C ILE A 149 -14.04 5.11 10.16
N GLU A 150 -13.40 4.29 10.99
CA GLU A 150 -12.53 4.75 12.07
C GLU A 150 -11.21 4.00 11.97
N LEU A 151 -10.12 4.68 12.32
CA LEU A 151 -8.81 4.06 12.51
C LEU A 151 -8.92 2.93 13.55
N GLY A 152 -8.13 1.88 13.35
CA GLY A 152 -8.15 0.74 14.26
C GLY A 152 -7.74 1.19 15.66
N ALA A 153 -8.39 0.67 16.69
CA ALA A 153 -7.83 0.75 18.04
C ALA A 153 -6.59 -0.16 18.06
N TRP A 154 -5.42 0.36 17.67
CA TRP A 154 -4.10 -0.29 17.68
C TRP A 154 -4.13 -1.82 17.55
N GLY A 155 -4.00 -2.33 16.32
CA GLY A 155 -3.52 -3.70 16.10
C GLY A 155 -4.55 -4.78 15.76
N GLN A 156 -5.47 -4.53 14.83
CA GLN A 156 -6.11 -5.62 14.07
C GLN A 156 -6.28 -5.20 12.60
N ALA A 157 -5.30 -5.57 11.77
CA ALA A 157 -5.58 -5.85 10.37
C ALA A 157 -6.41 -7.14 10.28
N PRO A 158 -7.34 -7.27 9.32
CA PRO A 158 -8.02 -8.53 9.04
C PRO A 158 -7.06 -9.65 8.62
#